data_AF-A0A316FDI9-F1
#
_entry.id   AF-A0A316FDI9-F1
#
_cell.length_a   1.000
_cell.length_b   1.000
_cell.length_c   1.000
_cell.angle_alpha   90.00
_cell.angle_beta   90.00
_cell.angle_gamma   90.00
#
_symmetry.space_group_name_H-M   'P 1'
#
loop_
_entity.id
_entity.type
_entity.pdbx_description
1 polymer ?
#
loop_
_entity_poly.entity_id
_entity_poly.type
_entity_poly.pdbx_seq_one_letter_code
_entity_poly.pdbx_strand_id
1 'polypeptide(L)'
;MTEPAATGGLVDPEIALQRQIETLSQRFPDVERADLSERVHATYERLKQEATVDSHLVAMTEKQVTEDLRRTGETVHVRGDGTD
;
A
#
# COMPACT_ATOMS: atom_id res chain seq x y z
N MET A 1 -32.20 -9.93 -11.42
CA MET A 1 -31.41 -8.79 -10.90
C MET A 1 -30.02 -9.31 -10.69
N THR A 2 -29.11 -9.05 -11.62
CA THR A 2 -27.70 -9.41 -11.52
C THR A 2 -26.92 -8.12 -11.37
N GLU A 3 -26.11 -8.06 -10.31
CA GLU A 3 -25.37 -6.89 -9.84
C GLU A 3 -24.43 -6.31 -10.91
N PRO A 4 -24.19 -4.98 -10.91
CA PRO A 4 -23.40 -4.34 -11.95
C PRO A 4 -21.91 -4.66 -11.77
N ALA A 5 -21.29 -5.13 -12.85
CA ALA A 5 -19.85 -5.24 -13.00
C ALA A 5 -19.21 -3.85 -12.83
N ALA A 6 -18.69 -3.58 -11.64
CA ALA A 6 -17.77 -2.48 -11.40
C ALA A 6 -16.37 -2.88 -11.91
N THR A 7 -16.22 -3.06 -13.22
CA THR A 7 -14.91 -3.27 -13.85
C THR A 7 -14.26 -1.90 -14.06
N GLY A 8 -13.94 -1.22 -12.96
CA GLY A 8 -13.15 -0.01 -12.96
C GLY A 8 -11.66 -0.37 -12.97
N GLY A 9 -11.06 -0.52 -14.15
CA GLY A 9 -9.65 -0.21 -14.48
C GLY A 9 -8.50 -0.72 -13.60
N LEU A 10 -8.73 -1.57 -12.60
CA LEU A 10 -7.68 -2.19 -11.80
C LEU A 10 -7.13 -3.36 -12.61
N VAL A 11 -5.91 -3.20 -13.12
CA VAL A 11 -5.12 -4.32 -13.61
C VAL A 11 -5.09 -5.35 -12.50
N ASP A 12 -5.62 -6.54 -12.75
CA ASP A 12 -5.56 -7.66 -11.82
C ASP A 12 -4.08 -7.85 -11.42
N PRO A 13 -3.72 -7.73 -10.13
CA PRO A 13 -2.34 -7.83 -9.69
C PRO A 13 -1.69 -9.13 -10.16
N GLU A 14 -2.46 -10.21 -10.29
CA GLU A 14 -1.97 -11.49 -10.80
C GLU A 14 -1.44 -11.37 -12.24
N ILE A 15 -2.17 -10.67 -13.11
CA ILE A 15 -1.75 -10.43 -14.50
C ILE A 15 -0.45 -9.59 -14.53
N ALA A 16 -0.32 -8.62 -13.64
CA ALA A 16 0.88 -7.81 -13.53
C ALA A 16 2.09 -8.62 -13.03
N LEU A 17 1.89 -9.47 -12.01
CA LEU A 17 2.93 -10.35 -11.46
C LEU A 17 3.39 -11.38 -12.51
N GLN A 18 2.47 -11.93 -13.30
CA GLN A 18 2.83 -12.87 -14.36
C GLN A 18 3.72 -12.24 -15.44
N ARG A 19 3.42 -11.01 -15.88
CA ARG A 19 4.28 -10.24 -16.80
C ARG A 19 5.65 -9.94 -16.20
N GLN A 20 5.69 -9.69 -14.89
CA GLN A 20 6.93 -9.47 -14.16
C GLN A 20 7.80 -10.73 -14.13
N ILE A 21 7.20 -11.90 -13.87
CA ILE A 21 7.89 -13.20 -13.92
C ILE A 21 8.47 -13.46 -15.31
N GLU A 22 7.72 -13.17 -16.38
CA GLU A 22 8.20 -13.33 -17.75
C GLU A 22 9.41 -12.44 -18.04
N THR A 23 9.32 -11.16 -17.64
CA THR A 23 10.42 -10.20 -17.81
C THR A 23 11.66 -10.62 -17.03
N LEU A 24 11.48 -11.10 -15.79
CA LEU A 24 12.58 -11.54 -14.94
C LEU A 24 13.18 -12.86 -15.46
N SER A 25 12.38 -13.77 -16.01
CA SER A 25 12.86 -15.04 -16.57
C SER A 25 13.80 -14.81 -17.76
N GLN A 26 13.53 -13.77 -18.56
CA GLN A 26 14.43 -13.36 -19.66
C GLN A 26 15.76 -12.78 -19.16
N ARG A 27 15.75 -12.11 -18.00
CA ARG A 27 16.94 -11.50 -17.40
C ARG A 27 17.77 -12.47 -16.57
N PHE A 28 17.14 -13.49 -16.02
CA PHE A 28 17.72 -14.50 -15.14
C PHE A 28 17.42 -15.90 -15.68
N PRO A 29 17.98 -16.29 -16.85
CA PRO A 29 17.66 -17.55 -17.51
C PRO A 29 18.11 -18.80 -16.71
N ASP A 30 19.09 -18.64 -15.81
CA ASP A 30 19.61 -19.72 -14.97
C ASP A 30 18.74 -20.00 -13.73
N VAL A 31 17.73 -19.15 -13.47
CA VAL A 31 16.81 -19.32 -12.34
C VAL A 31 15.58 -20.08 -12.81
N GLU A 32 15.20 -21.13 -12.09
CA GLU A 32 13.98 -21.87 -12.41
C GLU A 32 12.76 -20.95 -12.32
N ARG A 33 11.88 -21.05 -13.32
CA ARG A 33 10.67 -20.22 -13.39
C ARG A 33 9.77 -20.40 -12.15
N ALA A 34 9.74 -21.60 -11.58
CA ALA A 34 8.99 -21.89 -10.37
C ALA A 34 9.52 -21.09 -9.17
N ASP A 35 10.84 -21.12 -8.94
CA ASP A 35 11.51 -20.34 -7.89
C ASP A 35 11.31 -18.83 -8.09
N LEU A 36 11.38 -18.37 -9.34
CA LEU A 36 11.17 -16.97 -9.66
C LEU A 36 9.73 -16.54 -9.37
N SER A 37 8.75 -17.39 -9.69
CA SER A 37 7.35 -17.18 -9.38
C SER A 37 7.13 -17.07 -7.87
N GLU A 38 7.65 -18.03 -7.09
CA GLU A 38 7.52 -18.02 -5.65
C GLU A 38 8.10 -16.74 -5.04
N ARG A 39 9.31 -16.33 -5.45
CA ARG A 39 9.96 -15.11 -4.94
C ARG A 39 9.17 -13.84 -5.26
N VAL A 40 8.62 -13.75 -6.47
CA VAL A 40 7.81 -12.59 -6.90
C VAL A 40 6.54 -12.49 -6.05
N HIS A 41 5.80 -13.59 -5.88
CA HIS A 41 4.57 -13.60 -5.09
C HIS A 41 4.83 -13.36 -3.59
N ALA A 42 5.85 -14.00 -3.02
CA ALA A 42 6.22 -13.81 -1.62
C ALA A 42 6.63 -12.34 -1.35
N THR A 43 7.35 -11.73 -2.28
CA THR A 43 7.73 -10.31 -2.16
C THR A 43 6.52 -9.40 -2.28
N TYR A 44 5.61 -9.68 -3.21
CA TYR A 44 4.37 -8.92 -3.36
C TYR A 44 3.51 -8.97 -2.09
N GLU A 45 3.27 -10.15 -1.53
CA GLU A 45 2.48 -10.29 -0.31
C GLU A 45 3.16 -9.64 0.90
N ARG A 46 4.49 -9.76 1.03
CA ARG A 46 5.24 -9.04 2.07
C ARG A 46 5.09 -7.52 1.94
N LEU A 47 5.28 -6.98 0.73
CA LEU A 47 5.14 -5.55 0.48
C LEU A 47 3.71 -5.06 0.69
N LYS A 48 2.71 -5.87 0.35
CA LYS A 48 1.29 -5.57 0.60
C LYS A 48 0.98 -5.51 2.11
N GLN A 49 1.61 -6.37 2.90
CA GLN A 49 1.47 -6.37 4.37
C GLN A 49 2.25 -5.22 5.02
N GLU A 50 3.44 -4.89 4.54
CA GLU A 50 4.26 -3.78 5.06
C GLU A 50 3.74 -2.41 4.62
N ALA A 51 3.25 -2.29 3.39
CA ALA A 51 2.54 -1.14 2.90
C ALA A 51 1.07 -1.21 3.37
N THR A 52 0.85 -1.28 4.68
CA THR A 52 -0.50 -1.14 5.22
C THR A 52 -1.03 0.22 4.82
N VAL A 53 -1.92 0.20 3.83
CA VAL A 53 -2.78 1.32 3.44
C VAL A 53 -3.39 1.93 4.70
N ASP A 54 -3.73 1.10 5.70
CA ASP A 54 -4.22 1.52 7.01
C ASP A 54 -3.25 2.42 7.78
N SER A 55 -1.94 2.13 7.80
CA SER A 55 -0.96 2.99 8.47
C SER A 55 -0.85 4.36 7.79
N HIS A 56 -0.91 4.38 6.46
CA HIS A 56 -0.93 5.62 5.69
C HIS A 56 -2.24 6.39 5.90
N LEU A 57 -3.38 5.68 5.89
CA LEU A 57 -4.70 6.25 6.15
C LEU A 57 -4.78 6.83 7.57
N VAL A 58 -4.26 6.15 8.59
CA VAL A 58 -4.18 6.66 9.96
C VAL A 58 -3.39 7.95 10.02
N ALA A 59 -2.21 8.01 9.39
CA ALA A 59 -1.41 9.23 9.33
C ALA A 59 -2.13 10.37 8.57
N MET A 60 -2.85 10.05 7.50
CA MET A 60 -3.66 11.02 6.77
C MET A 60 -4.86 11.50 7.61
N THR A 61 -5.51 10.61 8.36
CA THR A 61 -6.63 10.93 9.25
C THR A 61 -6.18 11.88 10.34
N GLU A 62 -5.06 11.61 11.02
CA GLU A 62 -4.52 12.49 12.05
C GLU A 62 -4.27 13.90 11.51
N LYS A 63 -3.63 14.00 10.35
CA LYS A 63 -3.39 15.28 9.68
C LYS A 63 -4.69 16.00 9.35
N GLN A 64 -5.65 15.30 8.75
CA GLN A 64 -6.92 15.91 8.34
C GLN A 64 -7.73 16.40 9.53
N VAL A 65 -7.80 15.60 10.60
CA VAL A 65 -8.49 15.98 11.85
C VAL A 65 -7.82 17.18 12.51
N THR A 66 -6.47 17.23 12.53
CA THR A 66 -5.74 18.38 13.09
C THR A 66 -6.05 19.68 12.34
N GLU A 67 -6.09 19.62 11.01
CA GLU A 67 -6.43 20.78 10.19
C GLU A 67 -7.89 21.22 10.35
N ASP A 68 -8.82 20.27 10.49
CA ASP A 68 -10.22 20.58 10.75
C ASP A 68 -10.40 21.23 12.13
N LEU A 69 -9.74 20.70 13.18
CA LEU A 69 -9.75 21.29 14.53
C LEU A 69 -9.18 22.71 14.55
N ARG A 70 -8.07 22.96 13.84
CA ARG A 70 -7.52 24.32 13.67
C ARG A 70 -8.52 25.26 13.00
N ARG A 71 -9.24 24.79 11.98
CA ARG A 71 -10.24 25.59 11.26
C ARG A 71 -11.44 25.94 12.14
N THR A 72 -11.83 25.06 13.06
CA THR A 72 -12.91 25.31 14.03
C THR A 72 -12.48 26.16 15.23
N GLY A 73 -11.21 26.58 15.29
CA GLY A 73 -10.68 27.44 16.35
C GLY A 73 -10.15 26.69 17.57
N GLU A 74 -10.03 25.36 17.49
CA GLU A 74 -9.40 24.57 18.55
C GLU A 74 -7.90 24.84 18.56
N THR A 75 -7.35 25.09 19.74
CA THR A 75 -5.93 25.42 19.91
C THR A 75 -5.16 24.18 20.31
N VAL A 76 -4.10 23.86 19.56
CA VAL A 76 -3.17 22.79 19.93
C VAL A 76 -2.50 23.19 21.25
N HIS A 77 -2.91 22.55 22.34
CA HIS A 77 -2.24 22.69 23.63
C HIS A 77 -0.97 21.84 23.57
N VAL A 78 0.12 22.42 23.09
CA VAL A 78 1.44 21.84 23.30
C VAL A 78 1.69 21.93 24.80
N ARG A 79 1.56 20.81 25.51
CA ARG A 79 2.03 20.70 26.89
C ARG A 79 3.54 20.86 26.83
N GLY A 80 4.02 22.10 26.98
CA GLY A 80 5.42 22.35 27.26
C GLY A 80 5.72 21.67 28.58
N ASP A 81 6.58 20.66 28.55
CA ASP A 81 7.24 20.17 29.75
C ASP A 81 8.07 21.34 30.31
N GLY A 82 7.44 22.10 31.20
CA GLY A 82 8.13 23.04 32.07
C GLY A 82 9.02 22.24 32.98
N THR A 83 10.28 22.09 32.57
CA THR A 83 11.36 21.69 33.45
C THR A 83 11.96 22.96 34.04
N ASP A 84 11.62 23.18 35.32
CA ASP A 84 12.26 24.13 36.24
C ASP A 84 13.64 23.60 36.65
#